data_AF-A0A977KTG3-F1
#
_entry.id   AF-A0A977KTG3-F1
#
_cell.length_a   1.000
_cell.length_b   1.000
_cell.length_c   1.000
_cell.angle_alpha   90.00
_cell.angle_beta   90.00
_cell.angle_gamma   90.00
#
_symmetry.space_group_name_H-M   'P 1'
#
loop_
_entity.id
_entity.type
_entity.pdbx_description
1 polymer ?
#
loop_
_entity_poly.entity_id
_entity_poly.type
_entity_poly.pdbx_seq_one_letter_code
_entity_poly.pdbx_strand_id
1 'polypeptide(L)' 'MPSILQRFRIFFPEHKDKQLYGILAAVDMSSDLRQKTLEAGFYVARIHDEVFELDTPENFQPQGY' A
#
# COMPACT_ATOMS: atom_id res chain seq x y z
N MET A 1 15.17 -11.37 4.19
CA MET A 1 14.68 -10.72 5.44
C MET A 1 13.17 -10.57 5.34
N PRO A 2 12.40 -10.73 6.43
CA PRO A 2 10.95 -10.57 6.39
C PRO A 2 10.57 -9.14 5.99
N SER A 3 9.52 -9.00 5.17
CA SER A 3 9.03 -7.70 4.73
C SER A 3 8.47 -6.89 5.91
N ILE A 4 8.34 -5.57 5.74
CA ILE A 4 7.76 -4.72 6.80
C ILE A 4 6.31 -5.15 7.14
N LEU A 5 5.54 -5.70 6.19
CA LEU A 5 4.21 -6.30 6.45
C LEU A 5 4.29 -7.56 7.31
N GLN A 6 5.29 -8.40 7.09
CA GLN A 6 5.48 -9.61 7.90
C GLN A 6 5.87 -9.25 9.34
N ARG A 7 6.70 -8.22 9.52
CA ARG A 7 7.07 -7.71 10.85
C ARG A 7 5.91 -7.04 11.57
N PHE A 8 5.03 -6.36 10.85
CA PHE A 8 3.83 -5.76 11.44
C PHE A 8 3.01 -6.79 12.23
N ARG A 9 2.82 -8.00 11.69
CA ARG A 9 2.09 -9.07 12.39
C ARG A 9 2.80 -9.62 13.62
N ILE A 10 4.12 -9.47 13.71
CA ILE A 10 4.90 -9.83 14.90
C ILE A 10 4.68 -8.80 16.00
N PHE A 11 4.65 -7.51 15.64
CA PHE A 11 4.42 -6.42 16.59
C PHE A 11 2.96 -6.27 17.02
N PHE A 12 2.01 -6.60 16.13
CA PHE A 12 0.57 -6.48 16.34
C PHE A 12 -0.15 -7.82 16.12
N PRO A 13 0.08 -8.82 16.99
CA PRO A 13 -0.51 -10.16 16.86
C PRO A 13 -2.04 -10.16 16.91
N GLU A 14 -2.67 -9.14 17.49
CA GLU A 14 -4.13 -8.93 17.50
C GLU A 14 -4.73 -8.73 16.10
N HIS A 15 -3.90 -8.51 15.09
CA HIS A 15 -4.31 -8.35 13.70
C HIS A 15 -3.89 -9.55 12.82
N LYS A 16 -3.40 -10.64 13.40
CA LYS A 16 -2.89 -11.81 12.66
C LYS A 16 -3.91 -12.40 11.67
N ASP A 17 -5.19 -12.38 12.04
CA ASP A 17 -6.29 -12.98 11.27
C ASP A 17 -6.98 -11.97 10.33
N LYS A 18 -6.55 -10.70 10.34
CA LYS A 18 -7.09 -9.65 9.48
C LYS A 18 -6.32 -9.59 8.16
N GLN A 19 -7.04 -9.28 7.07
CA GLN A 19 -6.38 -8.89 5.83
C GLN A 19 -5.60 -7.61 6.08
N LEU A 20 -4.30 -7.66 5.80
CA LEU A 20 -3.38 -6.57 6.03
C LEU A 20 -3.05 -5.95 4.68
N TYR A 21 -3.34 -4.66 4.56
CA TYR A 21 -3.01 -3.86 3.40
C TYR A 21 -2.06 -2.74 3.85
N GLY A 22 -1.04 -2.47 3.06
CA GLY A 22 -0.15 -1.33 3.26
C GLY A 22 -0.27 -0.36 2.10
N ILE A 23 -0.24 0.94 2.41
CA ILE A 23 -0.26 2.01 1.41
C ILE A 23 0.98 2.88 1.64
N LEU A 24 1.76 3.16 0.60
CA LEU A 24 2.78 4.19 0.62
C LEU A 24 2.23 5.45 -0.05
N ALA A 25 2.10 6.52 0.72
CA ALA A 25 1.69 7.83 0.21
C ALA A 25 2.91 8.74 0.04
N ALA A 26 3.08 9.34 -1.13
CA ALA A 26 4.15 10.31 -1.38
C ALA A 26 3.68 11.46 -2.28
N VAL A 27 4.24 12.66 -2.03
CA VAL A 27 3.97 13.88 -2.82
C VAL A 27 4.74 13.86 -4.13
N ASP A 28 6.01 13.44 -4.09
CA ASP A 28 6.86 13.26 -5.26
C ASP A 28 7.30 11.79 -5.32
N MET A 29 6.53 10.98 -6.05
CA MET A 29 6.77 9.55 -6.21
C MET A 29 7.46 9.29 -7.55
N SER A 30 8.74 8.93 -7.53
CA SER A 30 9.43 8.49 -8.74
C SER A 30 8.88 7.16 -9.26
N SER A 31 9.01 6.93 -10.56
CA SER A 31 8.57 5.71 -11.24
C SER A 31 9.20 4.45 -10.64
N ASP A 32 10.49 4.52 -10.30
CA ASP A 32 11.22 3.43 -9.65
C ASP A 32 10.71 3.12 -8.25
N LEU A 33 10.39 4.17 -7.46
CA LEU A 33 9.85 3.99 -6.11
C LEU A 33 8.44 3.40 -6.17
N ARG A 34 7.62 3.86 -7.12
CA ARG A 34 6.30 3.30 -7.40
C ARG A 34 6.39 1.81 -7.71
N GLN A 35 7.26 1.42 -8.65
CA GLN A 35 7.41 0.02 -9.05
C GLN A 35 7.84 -0.86 -7.87
N LYS A 36 8.88 -0.44 -7.13
CA LYS A 36 9.37 -1.19 -5.95
C LYS A 36 8.30 -1.34 -4.86
N THR A 37 7.43 -0.35 -4.72
CA THR A 37 6.35 -0.36 -3.73
C THR A 37 5.27 -1.37 -4.11
N LEU A 38 4.87 -1.39 -5.37
CA LEU A 38 3.93 -2.38 -5.91
C LEU A 38 4.50 -3.81 -5.81
N GLU A 39 5.78 -4.00 -6.16
CA GLU A 39 6.47 -5.29 -6.05
C GLU A 39 6.57 -5.78 -4.59
N ALA A 40 6.67 -4.87 -3.63
CA ALA A 40 6.64 -5.18 -2.21
C ALA A 40 5.24 -5.50 -1.67
N GLY A 41 4.19 -5.42 -2.50
CA GLY A 41 2.80 -5.72 -2.16
C GLY A 41 2.07 -4.56 -1.48
N PHE A 42 2.57 -3.33 -1.63
CA PHE A 42 1.92 -2.13 -1.13
C PHE A 42 1.14 -1.44 -2.23
N TYR A 43 0.02 -0.83 -1.88
CA TYR A 43 -0.62 0.16 -2.73
C TYR A 43 0.20 1.46 -2.74
N VAL A 44 0.09 2.20 -3.83
CA VAL A 44 0.74 3.50 -3.98
C VAL A 44 -0.34 4.57 -3.96
N ALA A 45 -0.17 5.55 -3.10
CA ALA A 45 -0.97 6.77 -3.12
C ALA A 45 -0.08 7.95 -3.54
N ARG A 46 -0.53 8.71 -4.53
CA ARG A 46 0.13 9.94 -4.98
C ARG A 46 -0.67 11.12 -4.47
N ILE A 47 0.03 12.11 -3.92
CA ILE A 47 -0.57 13.33 -3.40
C ILE A 47 -0.09 14.49 -4.27
N HIS A 48 -0.97 15.06 -5.09
CA HIS A 48 -0.67 16.23 -5.91
C HIS A 48 -1.80 17.24 -5.78
N ASP A 49 -1.48 18.52 -5.59
CA ASP A 49 -2.47 19.62 -5.48
C ASP A 49 -3.65 19.31 -4.54
N GLU A 50 -3.36 18.74 -3.37
CA GLU A 50 -4.36 18.31 -2.36
C GLU A 50 -5.27 17.14 -2.78
N VAL A 51 -5.06 16.57 -3.96
CA VAL A 51 -5.77 15.38 -4.47
C VAL A 51 -5.02 14.12 -4.07
N PHE A 52 -5.76 13.16 -3.50
CA PHE A 52 -5.28 11.82 -3.19
C PHE A 52 -5.68 10.85 -4.32
N GLU A 53 -4.69 10.35 -5.05
CA GLU A 53 -4.89 9.31 -6.07
C GLU A 53 -4.33 7.97 -5.58
N LEU A 54 -5.16 6.93 -5.56
CA LEU A 54 -4.72 5.58 -5.25
C LEU A 54 -4.47 4.80 -6.55
N ASP A 55 -3.22 4.39 -6.76
CA ASP A 55 -2.89 3.44 -7.80
C ASP A 55 -3.37 2.05 -7.36
N THR A 56 -4.36 1.54 -8.07
CA THR A 56 -4.98 0.25 -7.82
C THR A 56 -4.61 -0.74 -8.93
N PRO A 57 -4.48 -2.05 -8.62
CA PRO A 57 -4.26 -3.06 -9.64
C PRO A 57 -5.48 -3.14 -10.58
N GLU A 58 -5.30 -3.60 -11.82
CA GLU A 58 -6.35 -3.63 -12.86
C GLU A 58 -7.64 -4.34 -12.42
N ASN A 59 -7.54 -5.28 -11.49
CA ASN A 59 -8.65 -6.06 -10.96
C ASN A 59 -9.29 -5.47 -9.68
N PHE A 60 -8.92 -4.25 -9.28
CA PHE A 60 -9.51 -3.60 -8.13
C PHE A 60 -10.98 -3.27 -8.38
N GLN A 61 -11.87 -3.85 -7.57
CA GLN A 61 -13.30 -3.55 -7.62
C GLN A 61 -13.67 -2.68 -6.43
N PRO A 62 -14.01 -1.39 -6.63
CA PRO A 62 -14.54 -0.56 -5.57
C PRO A 62 -15.89 -1.13 -5.12
N GLN A 63 -16.03 -1.48 -3.84
CA GLN A 63 -17.34 -1.76 -3.26
C GLN A 63 -17.97 -0.45 -2.82
N GLY A 64 -19.04 -0.05 -3.50
CA GLY A 64 -19.92 1.02 -3.05
C GLY A 64 -20.76 0.55 -1.86
N TYR A 65 -20.96 1.44 -0.89
CA TYR A 65 -21.93 1.27 0.20
C TYR A 65 -23.35 1.53 -0.28
#